data_AF-A0A2U0DK07-F1
#
_entry.id   AF-A0A2U0DK07-F1
#
_cell.length_a   1.000
_cell.length_b   1.000
_cell.length_c   1.000
_cell.angle_alpha   90.00
_cell.angle_beta   90.00
_cell.angle_gamma   90.00
#
_symmetry.space_group_name_H-M   'P 1'
#
loop_
_entity.id
_entity.type
_entity.pdbx_description
1 polymer ?
#
loop_
_entity_poly.entity_id
_entity_poly.type
_entity_poly.pdbx_seq_one_letter_code
_entity_poly.pdbx_strand_id
1 'polypeptide(L)'
;MQFYKKRDFGSFISDTFAFFKLYGKNYFKNFILLNGLLLILTVVVMVVGFREFFGAIFGSNMSGQSYYFEQYFQDNLGLIIIAGIVLFVLSTALMTVNLLFPVFYMKRAAEGQKEIKTDDIISDFKVNSKKVFIAYFGLTFLVMPVATAIFGFSYLLVFFFIGIFLLLFILPNLFSIITFLCYDYFNGNKGFFESLSYAIRSQFSYPNGREKSPYWKYWGATIILGLLFYIVSGFLSGVPMVLYILKLSTTAPDGNFEQNPFSGNFGIVIFFIYGLSTLVSTILMNVLYVNSGLMYYDSRTDLHQKMELAEIETIGNNE
;
A
#
# COMPACT_ATOMS: atom_id res chain seq x y z
N MET A 1 17.75 -17.70 2.37
CA MET A 1 17.70 -16.65 1.33
C MET A 1 18.58 -15.51 1.80
N GLN A 2 19.46 -15.00 0.94
CA GLN A 2 20.33 -13.86 1.30
C GLN A 2 19.60 -12.54 1.03
N PHE A 3 19.51 -11.68 2.05
CA PHE A 3 18.86 -10.37 1.95
C PHE A 3 19.81 -9.32 1.37
N TYR A 4 21.00 -9.16 1.97
CA TYR A 4 22.05 -8.27 1.48
C TYR A 4 22.83 -8.94 0.36
N LYS A 5 22.36 -8.73 -0.87
CA LYS A 5 23.07 -9.11 -2.09
C LYS A 5 22.69 -8.17 -3.23
N LYS A 6 23.58 -8.05 -4.20
CA LYS A 6 23.27 -7.40 -5.47
C LYS A 6 22.31 -8.28 -6.27
N ARG A 7 21.30 -7.66 -6.87
CA ARG A 7 20.24 -8.31 -7.65
C ARG A 7 20.14 -7.71 -9.02
N ASP A 8 20.00 -8.58 -10.02
CA ASP A 8 19.55 -8.17 -11.33
C ASP A 8 18.03 -8.03 -11.36
N PHE A 9 17.53 -7.40 -12.42
CA PHE A 9 16.11 -7.16 -12.63
C PHE A 9 15.24 -8.41 -12.42
N GLY A 10 15.56 -9.52 -13.09
CA GLY A 10 14.79 -10.76 -12.98
C GLY A 10 14.85 -11.37 -11.58
N SER A 11 15.98 -11.17 -10.87
CA SER A 11 16.15 -11.66 -9.51
C SER A 11 15.20 -10.99 -8.53
N PHE A 12 14.81 -9.72 -8.72
CA PHE A 12 13.82 -9.08 -7.84
C PHE A 12 12.47 -9.81 -7.86
N ILE A 13 12.03 -10.22 -9.05
CA ILE A 13 10.75 -10.94 -9.21
C ILE A 13 10.86 -12.33 -8.60
N SER A 14 11.89 -13.10 -8.97
CA SER A 14 12.05 -14.48 -8.47
C SER A 14 12.28 -14.53 -6.96
N ASP A 15 13.09 -13.61 -6.42
CA ASP A 15 13.39 -13.53 -4.99
C ASP A 15 12.15 -13.12 -4.19
N THR A 16 11.30 -12.23 -4.72
CA THR A 16 10.05 -11.86 -4.06
C THR A 16 9.15 -13.08 -3.87
N PHE A 17 8.95 -13.89 -4.91
CA PHE A 17 8.17 -15.12 -4.78
C PHE A 17 8.89 -16.18 -3.92
N ALA A 18 10.22 -16.26 -3.97
CA ALA A 18 10.99 -17.12 -3.09
C ALA A 18 10.83 -16.74 -1.61
N PHE A 19 10.75 -15.44 -1.29
CA PHE A 19 10.44 -14.95 0.05
C PHE A 19 9.09 -15.46 0.51
N PHE A 20 8.03 -15.31 -0.29
CA PHE A 20 6.70 -15.83 0.09
C PHE A 20 6.63 -17.35 0.12
N LYS A 21 7.45 -18.06 -0.66
CA LYS A 21 7.56 -19.52 -0.56
C LYS A 21 8.17 -19.95 0.78
N LEU A 22 9.14 -19.21 1.29
CA LEU A 22 9.82 -19.50 2.56
C LEU A 22 9.03 -19.01 3.78
N TYR A 23 8.53 -17.78 3.72
CA TYR A 23 7.95 -17.08 4.87
C TYR A 23 6.43 -16.87 4.76
N GLY A 24 5.81 -17.07 3.60
CA GLY A 24 4.46 -16.59 3.30
C GLY A 24 3.37 -17.04 4.28
N LYS A 25 3.41 -18.31 4.73
CA LYS A 25 2.44 -18.81 5.72
C LYS A 25 2.56 -18.06 7.05
N ASN A 26 3.78 -17.88 7.55
CA ASN A 26 4.04 -17.16 8.79
C ASN A 26 3.77 -15.65 8.60
N TYR A 27 4.23 -15.07 7.49
CA TYR A 27 4.04 -13.68 7.09
C TYR A 27 2.56 -13.29 7.08
N PHE A 28 1.73 -13.96 6.28
CA PHE A 28 0.32 -13.58 6.13
C PHE A 28 -0.51 -13.88 7.38
N LYS A 29 -0.17 -14.93 8.15
CA LYS A 29 -0.79 -15.16 9.46
C LYS A 29 -0.57 -13.97 10.39
N ASN A 30 0.68 -13.52 10.53
CA ASN A 30 1.00 -12.37 11.37
C ASN A 30 0.43 -11.06 10.82
N PHE A 31 0.41 -10.90 9.49
CA PHE A 31 -0.16 -9.73 8.82
C PHE A 31 -1.65 -9.57 9.14
N ILE A 32 -2.43 -10.65 9.02
CA ILE A 32 -3.87 -10.67 9.30
C ILE A 32 -4.13 -10.46 10.80
N LEU A 33 -3.32 -11.05 11.68
CA LEU A 33 -3.49 -10.85 13.13
C LEU A 33 -3.23 -9.39 13.55
N LEU A 34 -2.23 -8.74 12.94
CA LEU A 34 -1.92 -7.34 13.25
C LEU A 34 -2.92 -6.36 12.60
N ASN A 35 -3.21 -6.53 11.31
CA ASN A 35 -4.03 -5.57 10.55
C ASN A 35 -5.52 -5.90 10.56
N GLY A 36 -5.91 -7.12 10.92
CA GLY A 36 -7.28 -7.62 10.80
C GLY A 36 -8.30 -6.78 11.55
N LEU A 37 -7.98 -6.33 12.78
CA LEU A 37 -8.89 -5.48 13.55
C LEU A 37 -9.07 -4.11 12.90
N LEU A 38 -8.00 -3.46 12.45
CA LEU A 38 -8.06 -2.17 11.75
C LEU A 38 -8.81 -2.28 10.41
N LEU A 39 -8.62 -3.38 9.70
CA LEU A 39 -9.33 -3.68 8.45
C LEU A 39 -10.83 -3.87 8.69
N ILE A 40 -11.22 -4.68 9.67
CA ILE A 40 -12.62 -4.89 10.05
C ILE A 40 -13.25 -3.56 10.45
N LEU A 41 -12.58 -2.78 11.30
CA LEU A 41 -13.07 -1.47 11.75
C LEU A 41 -13.27 -0.51 10.56
N THR A 42 -12.32 -0.49 9.62
CA THR A 42 -12.43 0.34 8.40
C THR A 42 -13.64 -0.07 7.55
N VAL A 43 -13.85 -1.37 7.34
CA VAL A 43 -15.02 -1.88 6.59
C VAL A 43 -16.32 -1.52 7.31
N VAL A 44 -16.39 -1.69 8.63
CA VAL A 44 -17.59 -1.34 9.41
C VAL A 44 -17.89 0.16 9.32
N VAL A 45 -16.88 1.03 9.43
CA VAL A 45 -17.06 2.48 9.29
C VAL A 45 -17.48 2.86 7.88
N MET A 46 -16.93 2.22 6.84
CA MET A 46 -17.37 2.46 5.45
C MET A 46 -18.82 2.01 5.23
N VAL A 47 -19.20 0.83 5.72
CA VAL A 47 -20.57 0.30 5.53
C VAL A 47 -21.59 1.07 6.36
N VAL A 48 -21.32 1.33 7.64
CA VAL A 48 -22.31 1.99 8.52
C VAL A 48 -22.30 3.50 8.31
N GLY A 49 -21.12 4.12 8.18
CA GLY A 49 -20.98 5.57 8.11
C GLY A 49 -21.22 6.17 6.71
N PHE A 50 -21.04 5.40 5.64
CA PHE A 50 -21.12 5.92 4.27
C PHE A 50 -22.15 5.20 3.38
N ARG A 51 -22.89 4.20 3.86
CA ARG A 51 -23.93 3.53 3.04
C ARG A 51 -24.97 4.51 2.53
N GLU A 52 -25.50 5.37 3.39
CA GLU A 52 -26.51 6.37 2.99
C GLU A 52 -25.91 7.45 2.10
N PHE A 53 -24.66 7.85 2.36
CA PHE A 53 -23.92 8.77 1.50
C PHE A 53 -23.72 8.19 0.08
N PHE A 54 -23.29 6.93 -0.03
CA PHE A 54 -23.19 6.25 -1.32
C PHE A 54 -24.55 6.02 -1.97
N GLY A 55 -25.58 5.70 -1.19
CA GLY A 55 -26.96 5.64 -1.65
C GLY A 55 -27.44 6.94 -2.27
N ALA A 56 -27.13 8.07 -1.61
CA ALA A 56 -27.41 9.40 -2.13
C ALA A 56 -26.62 9.69 -3.41
N ILE A 57 -25.30 9.44 -3.47
CA ILE A 57 -24.51 9.69 -4.68
C ILE A 57 -24.97 8.84 -5.87
N PHE A 58 -25.19 7.54 -5.66
CA PHE A 58 -25.49 6.60 -6.74
C PHE A 58 -26.98 6.51 -7.09
N GLY A 59 -27.88 6.96 -6.20
CA GLY A 59 -29.32 7.00 -6.44
C GLY A 59 -29.87 8.36 -6.91
N SER A 60 -29.20 9.48 -6.60
CA SER A 60 -29.74 10.85 -6.75
C SER A 60 -29.94 11.38 -8.17
N ASN A 61 -29.77 10.59 -9.22
CA ASN A 61 -29.93 11.04 -10.60
C ASN A 61 -30.85 10.15 -11.46
N MET A 62 -31.58 9.22 -10.87
CA MET A 62 -32.46 8.31 -11.64
C MET A 62 -33.77 8.98 -12.11
N SER A 63 -34.18 10.11 -11.51
CA SER A 63 -35.46 10.80 -11.79
C SER A 63 -35.34 12.29 -12.16
N GLY A 64 -34.13 12.82 -12.38
CA GLY A 64 -33.90 14.20 -12.86
C GLY A 64 -34.05 15.30 -11.79
N GLN A 65 -34.18 14.95 -10.51
CA GLN A 65 -34.27 15.90 -9.39
C GLN A 65 -32.91 16.02 -8.67
N SER A 66 -32.22 17.13 -8.86
CA SER A 66 -30.86 17.37 -8.35
C SER A 66 -30.77 17.65 -6.83
N TYR A 67 -31.88 17.62 -6.09
CA TYR A 67 -31.96 18.16 -4.73
C TYR A 67 -31.69 17.14 -3.61
N TYR A 68 -31.73 15.82 -3.86
CA TYR A 68 -31.59 14.82 -2.80
C TYR A 68 -30.20 14.80 -2.17
N PHE A 69 -29.14 14.86 -2.99
CA PHE A 69 -27.77 14.89 -2.50
C PHE A 69 -27.44 16.19 -1.75
N GLU A 70 -27.89 17.32 -2.29
CA GLU A 70 -27.69 18.63 -1.66
C GLU A 70 -28.39 18.72 -0.30
N GLN A 71 -29.66 18.30 -0.23
CA GLN A 71 -30.42 18.28 1.02
C GLN A 71 -29.81 17.32 2.04
N TYR A 72 -29.45 16.09 1.64
CA TYR A 72 -28.77 15.14 2.53
C TYR A 72 -27.46 15.73 3.09
N PHE A 73 -26.68 16.41 2.25
CA PHE A 73 -25.43 17.02 2.65
C PHE A 73 -25.64 18.19 3.62
N GLN A 74 -26.64 19.05 3.37
CA GLN A 74 -26.99 20.16 4.26
C GLN A 74 -27.48 19.66 5.63
N ASP A 75 -28.36 18.66 5.65
CA ASP A 75 -28.97 18.12 6.87
C ASP A 75 -27.97 17.30 7.71
N ASN A 76 -26.96 16.70 7.07
CA ASN A 76 -26.01 15.78 7.73
C ASN A 76 -24.55 16.28 7.72
N LEU A 77 -24.30 17.55 7.42
CA LEU A 77 -22.95 18.11 7.25
C LEU A 77 -22.03 17.78 8.43
N GLY A 78 -22.50 17.96 9.67
CA GLY A 78 -21.73 17.69 10.88
C GLY A 78 -21.34 16.22 11.01
N LEU A 79 -22.28 15.31 10.75
CA LEU A 79 -22.03 13.86 10.75
C LEU A 79 -21.01 13.48 9.67
N ILE A 80 -21.15 14.03 8.46
CA ILE A 80 -20.25 13.77 7.32
C ILE A 80 -18.83 14.22 7.65
N ILE A 81 -18.65 15.42 8.25
CA ILE A 81 -17.32 15.92 8.64
C ILE A 81 -16.69 15.00 9.69
N ILE A 82 -17.43 14.62 10.74
CA ILE A 82 -16.92 13.74 11.79
C ILE A 82 -16.56 12.36 11.23
N ALA A 83 -17.47 11.75 10.45
CA ALA A 83 -17.24 10.46 9.81
C ALA A 83 -16.04 10.52 8.84
N GLY A 84 -15.90 11.62 8.11
CA GLY A 84 -14.76 11.88 7.21
C GLY A 84 -13.42 11.95 7.97
N ILE A 85 -13.37 12.67 9.08
CA ILE A 85 -12.16 12.75 9.92
C ILE A 85 -11.81 11.38 10.50
N VAL A 86 -12.80 10.66 11.04
CA VAL A 86 -12.59 9.31 11.59
C VAL A 86 -12.07 8.36 10.50
N LEU A 87 -12.70 8.36 9.32
CA LEU A 87 -12.27 7.52 8.20
C LEU A 87 -10.86 7.91 7.72
N PHE A 88 -10.54 9.21 7.67
CA PHE A 88 -9.21 9.70 7.32
C PHE A 88 -8.13 9.18 8.29
N VAL A 89 -8.35 9.32 9.60
CA VAL A 89 -7.42 8.84 10.62
C VAL A 89 -7.27 7.32 10.56
N LEU A 90 -8.37 6.57 10.45
CA LEU A 90 -8.33 5.10 10.35
C LEU A 90 -7.60 4.63 9.09
N SER A 91 -7.90 5.23 7.93
CA SER A 91 -7.31 4.83 6.65
C SER A 91 -5.83 5.14 6.59
N THR A 92 -5.41 6.30 7.07
CA THR A 92 -3.98 6.68 7.12
C THR A 92 -3.20 5.84 8.15
N ALA A 93 -3.81 5.52 9.29
CA ALA A 93 -3.21 4.64 10.29
C ALA A 93 -3.04 3.23 9.73
N LEU A 94 -4.09 2.67 9.11
CA LEU A 94 -4.06 1.37 8.45
C LEU A 94 -3.00 1.34 7.34
N MET A 95 -2.92 2.38 6.51
CA MET A 95 -1.90 2.48 5.46
C MET A 95 -0.48 2.44 6.07
N THR A 96 -0.25 3.17 7.17
CA THR A 96 1.04 3.20 7.86
C THR A 96 1.37 1.83 8.45
N VAL A 97 0.44 1.18 9.15
CA VAL A 97 0.69 -0.15 9.74
C VAL A 97 0.95 -1.19 8.65
N ASN A 98 0.19 -1.17 7.56
CA ASN A 98 0.40 -2.06 6.40
C ASN A 98 1.76 -1.84 5.74
N LEU A 99 2.23 -0.60 5.66
CA LEU A 99 3.54 -0.27 5.11
C LEU A 99 4.69 -0.68 6.05
N LEU A 100 4.51 -0.54 7.36
CA LEU A 100 5.56 -0.83 8.34
C LEU A 100 5.65 -2.32 8.71
N PHE A 101 4.57 -3.09 8.55
CA PHE A 101 4.60 -4.54 8.74
C PHE A 101 5.70 -5.25 7.94
N PRO A 102 5.78 -5.12 6.59
CA PRO A 102 6.86 -5.73 5.80
C PRO A 102 8.24 -5.23 6.21
N VAL A 103 8.36 -3.97 6.65
CA VAL A 103 9.62 -3.38 7.10
C VAL A 103 10.16 -4.11 8.33
N PHE A 104 9.36 -4.24 9.39
CA PHE A 104 9.77 -4.95 10.60
C PHE A 104 9.93 -6.44 10.37
N TYR A 105 9.02 -7.06 9.61
CA TYR A 105 9.11 -8.48 9.31
C TYR A 105 10.39 -8.82 8.55
N MET A 106 10.70 -8.08 7.48
CA MET A 106 11.89 -8.33 6.68
C MET A 106 13.17 -7.96 7.41
N LYS A 107 13.15 -7.02 8.36
CA LYS A 107 14.30 -6.74 9.23
C LYS A 107 14.70 -7.99 10.02
N ARG A 108 13.73 -8.59 10.72
CA ARG A 108 13.93 -9.83 11.49
C ARG A 108 14.32 -11.02 10.61
N ALA A 109 13.70 -11.14 9.43
CA ALA A 109 14.06 -12.19 8.48
C ALA A 109 15.51 -12.02 7.96
N ALA A 110 15.95 -10.78 7.75
CA ALA A 110 17.33 -10.47 7.36
C ALA A 110 18.35 -10.75 8.49
N GLU A 111 17.92 -10.65 9.76
CA GLU A 111 18.69 -11.05 10.94
C GLU A 111 18.70 -12.58 11.16
N GLY A 112 18.08 -13.37 10.27
CA GLY A 112 18.12 -14.83 10.29
C GLY A 112 16.95 -15.50 11.00
N GLN A 113 15.96 -14.75 11.49
CA GLN A 113 14.78 -15.32 12.15
C GLN A 113 13.90 -16.07 11.14
N LYS A 114 13.61 -17.35 11.40
CA LYS A 114 12.78 -18.20 10.53
C LYS A 114 11.30 -18.17 10.91
N GLU A 115 11.01 -18.18 12.21
CA GLU A 115 9.64 -18.08 12.74
C GLU A 115 9.49 -16.79 13.54
N ILE A 116 8.85 -15.80 12.94
CA ILE A 116 8.55 -14.53 13.58
C ILE A 116 7.15 -14.62 14.19
N LYS A 117 6.99 -14.25 15.46
CA LYS A 117 5.69 -14.25 16.14
C LYS A 117 5.01 -12.88 15.99
N THR A 118 3.70 -12.84 16.20
CA THR A 118 2.95 -11.58 16.16
C THR A 118 3.44 -10.63 17.26
N ASP A 119 3.74 -11.16 18.45
CA ASP A 119 4.27 -10.40 19.58
C ASP A 119 5.62 -9.74 19.28
N ASP A 120 6.46 -10.40 18.47
CA ASP A 120 7.74 -9.84 18.02
C ASP A 120 7.52 -8.57 17.20
N ILE A 121 6.60 -8.62 16.23
CA ILE A 121 6.26 -7.44 15.41
C ILE A 121 5.59 -6.35 16.26
N ILE A 122 4.66 -6.70 17.15
CA ILE A 122 4.02 -5.74 18.06
C ILE A 122 5.08 -5.07 18.96
N SER A 123 6.08 -5.83 19.41
CA SER A 123 7.19 -5.29 20.18
C SER A 123 7.99 -4.27 19.39
N ASP A 124 8.23 -4.49 18.09
CA ASP A 124 8.93 -3.53 17.23
C ASP A 124 8.18 -2.20 17.11
N PHE A 125 6.86 -2.26 16.94
CA PHE A 125 6.01 -1.06 16.94
C PHE A 125 6.08 -0.31 18.27
N LYS A 126 6.08 -1.02 19.40
CA LYS A 126 6.14 -0.41 20.74
C LYS A 126 7.51 0.22 21.02
N VAL A 127 8.58 -0.53 20.77
CA VAL A 127 9.98 -0.06 20.96
C VAL A 127 10.27 1.14 20.06
N ASN A 128 9.75 1.13 18.84
CA ASN A 128 9.91 2.23 17.88
C ASN A 128 8.75 3.23 17.90
N SER A 129 7.91 3.26 18.94
CA SER A 129 6.66 4.05 18.98
C SER A 129 6.85 5.52 18.60
N LYS A 130 7.91 6.18 19.11
CA LYS A 130 8.27 7.56 18.72
C LYS A 130 8.58 7.67 17.22
N LYS A 131 9.37 6.74 16.66
CA LYS A 131 9.67 6.73 15.22
C LYS A 131 8.41 6.45 14.39
N VAL A 132 7.57 5.49 14.82
CA VAL A 132 6.28 5.19 14.17
C VAL A 132 5.37 6.40 14.16
N PHE A 133 5.26 7.14 15.27
CA PHE A 133 4.48 8.36 15.36
C PHE A 133 5.00 9.44 14.39
N ILE A 134 6.32 9.67 14.37
CA ILE A 134 6.93 10.62 13.42
C ILE A 134 6.69 10.18 11.97
N ALA A 135 6.82 8.88 11.67
CA ALA A 135 6.57 8.34 10.34
C ALA A 135 5.11 8.51 9.93
N TYR A 136 4.15 8.25 10.83
CA TYR A 136 2.72 8.44 10.57
C TYR A 136 2.41 9.89 10.17
N PHE A 137 2.86 10.88 10.96
CA PHE A 137 2.61 12.29 10.66
C PHE A 137 3.41 12.76 9.44
N GLY A 138 4.68 12.35 9.31
CA GLY A 138 5.52 12.69 8.16
C GLY A 138 4.98 12.12 6.85
N LEU A 139 4.49 10.88 6.84
CA LEU A 139 3.85 10.29 5.67
C LEU A 139 2.53 10.98 5.36
N THR A 140 1.69 11.23 6.36
CA THR A 140 0.32 11.74 6.17
C THR A 140 0.27 13.22 5.80
N PHE A 141 1.08 14.07 6.45
CA PHE A 141 0.98 15.53 6.30
C PHE A 141 2.11 16.16 5.48
N LEU A 142 3.13 15.39 5.11
CA LEU A 142 4.24 15.88 4.28
C LEU A 142 4.38 15.08 2.99
N VAL A 143 4.61 13.77 3.08
CA VAL A 143 4.87 12.95 1.89
C VAL A 143 3.62 12.78 1.03
N MET A 144 2.47 12.46 1.64
CA MET A 144 1.21 12.26 0.91
C MET A 144 0.76 13.54 0.18
N PRO A 145 0.70 14.74 0.78
CA PRO A 145 0.32 15.95 0.05
C PRO A 145 1.24 16.27 -1.12
N VAL A 146 2.56 16.11 -0.94
CA VAL A 146 3.54 16.32 -2.02
C VAL A 146 3.36 15.28 -3.13
N ALA A 147 3.19 14.01 -2.78
CA ALA A 147 2.92 12.94 -3.74
C ALA A 147 1.61 13.19 -4.52
N THR A 148 0.55 13.62 -3.83
CA THR A 148 -0.74 14.00 -4.45
C THR A 148 -0.59 15.20 -5.37
N ALA A 149 0.19 16.22 -5.03
CA ALA A 149 0.45 17.36 -5.90
C ALA A 149 1.21 16.95 -7.18
N ILE A 150 2.27 16.15 -7.03
CA ILE A 150 3.05 15.62 -8.16
C ILE A 150 2.17 14.76 -9.07
N PHE A 151 1.40 13.84 -8.48
CA PHE A 151 0.48 12.97 -9.21
C PHE A 151 -0.63 13.78 -9.90
N GLY A 152 -1.26 14.73 -9.20
CA GLY A 152 -2.32 15.58 -9.73
C GLY A 152 -1.85 16.44 -10.90
N PHE A 153 -0.66 17.05 -10.79
CA PHE A 153 -0.07 17.78 -11.90
C PHE A 153 0.20 16.87 -13.12
N SER A 154 0.72 15.66 -12.87
CA SER A 154 0.99 14.69 -13.93
C SER A 154 -0.29 14.18 -14.59
N TYR A 155 -1.37 14.05 -13.82
CA TYR A 155 -2.69 13.69 -14.30
C TYR A 155 -3.28 14.79 -15.19
N LEU A 156 -3.14 16.07 -14.82
CA LEU A 156 -3.54 17.18 -15.68
C LEU A 156 -2.81 17.16 -17.03
N LEU A 157 -1.55 16.73 -17.06
CA LEU A 157 -0.78 16.60 -18.31
C LEU A 157 -1.25 15.46 -19.22
N VAL A 158 -2.17 14.59 -18.78
CA VAL A 158 -2.73 13.52 -19.61
C VAL A 158 -3.48 14.11 -20.81
N PHE A 159 -4.07 15.31 -20.67
CA PHE A 159 -4.71 16.02 -21.79
C PHE A 159 -3.74 16.31 -22.95
N PHE A 160 -2.43 16.37 -22.67
CA PHE A 160 -1.38 16.58 -23.67
C PHE A 160 -0.68 15.27 -24.09
N PHE A 161 -1.24 14.11 -23.76
CA PHE A 161 -0.69 12.75 -23.96
C PHE A 161 0.61 12.46 -23.19
N ILE A 162 1.47 13.46 -22.98
CA ILE A 162 2.71 13.39 -22.20
C ILE A 162 2.47 12.94 -20.76
N GLY A 163 1.30 13.27 -20.17
CA GLY A 163 0.94 12.85 -18.83
C GLY A 163 0.86 11.33 -18.67
N ILE A 164 0.48 10.58 -19.71
CA ILE A 164 0.43 9.11 -19.66
C ILE A 164 1.84 8.55 -19.41
N PHE A 165 2.83 9.04 -20.15
CA PHE A 165 4.22 8.64 -19.96
C PHE A 165 4.75 9.08 -18.59
N LEU A 166 4.44 10.31 -18.16
CA LEU A 166 4.84 10.81 -16.85
C LEU A 166 4.29 9.95 -15.71
N LEU A 167 3.02 9.54 -15.77
CA LEU A 167 2.40 8.67 -14.77
C LEU A 167 3.10 7.31 -14.68
N LEU A 168 3.52 6.74 -15.82
CA LEU A 168 4.28 5.49 -15.87
C LEU A 168 5.65 5.60 -15.17
N PHE A 169 6.27 6.78 -15.17
CA PHE A 169 7.51 7.02 -14.43
C PHE A 169 7.26 7.38 -12.96
N ILE A 170 6.26 8.21 -12.67
CA ILE A 170 6.06 8.80 -11.34
C ILE A 170 5.52 7.76 -10.35
N LEU A 171 4.54 6.95 -10.74
CA LEU A 171 3.92 5.98 -9.82
C LEU A 171 4.92 4.99 -9.21
N PRO A 172 5.77 4.30 -10.00
CA PRO A 172 6.77 3.38 -9.45
C PRO A 172 7.82 4.09 -8.60
N ASN A 173 8.22 5.31 -8.98
CA ASN A 173 9.21 6.08 -8.23
C ASN A 173 8.67 6.54 -6.88
N LEU A 174 7.46 7.11 -6.83
CA LEU A 174 6.83 7.50 -5.58
C LEU A 174 6.66 6.29 -4.65
N PHE A 175 6.19 5.16 -5.19
CA PHE A 175 6.06 3.93 -4.43
C PHE A 175 7.41 3.51 -3.81
N SER A 176 8.45 3.36 -4.63
CA SER A 176 9.78 2.94 -4.18
C SER A 176 10.41 3.94 -3.20
N ILE A 177 10.21 5.24 -3.36
CA ILE A 177 10.73 6.27 -2.45
C ILE A 177 10.06 6.15 -1.08
N ILE A 178 8.73 6.01 -1.03
CA ILE A 178 7.96 5.91 0.22
C ILE A 178 8.36 4.65 1.01
N THR A 179 8.50 3.51 0.32
CA THR A 179 8.91 2.26 0.94
C THR A 179 10.38 2.32 1.38
N PHE A 180 11.31 2.82 0.56
CA PHE A 180 12.72 2.99 0.93
C PHE A 180 12.90 3.90 2.15
N LEU A 181 12.12 4.98 2.22
CA LEU A 181 12.11 5.87 3.39
C LEU A 181 11.84 5.05 4.65
N CYS A 182 10.81 4.20 4.63
CA CYS A 182 10.46 3.39 5.80
C CYS A 182 11.55 2.35 6.10
N TYR A 183 12.04 1.64 5.09
CA TYR A 183 13.11 0.67 5.30
C TYR A 183 14.39 1.30 5.88
N ASP A 184 14.87 2.43 5.34
CA ASP A 184 16.06 3.12 5.85
C ASP A 184 15.84 3.70 7.25
N TYR A 185 14.66 4.27 7.51
CA TYR A 185 14.35 4.93 8.79
C TYR A 185 14.24 3.95 9.97
N PHE A 186 13.73 2.73 9.74
CA PHE A 186 13.55 1.70 10.78
C PHE A 186 14.70 0.68 10.86
N ASN A 187 15.48 0.51 9.79
CA ASN A 187 16.70 -0.31 9.81
C ASN A 187 17.96 0.48 10.19
N GLY A 188 17.92 1.81 10.08
CA GLY A 188 19.03 2.70 10.42
C GLY A 188 18.79 3.59 11.64
N ASN A 189 19.83 4.35 11.99
CA ASN A 189 19.82 5.34 13.08
C ASN A 189 19.52 6.77 12.62
N LYS A 190 19.13 6.95 11.36
CA LYS A 190 18.91 8.24 10.72
C LYS A 190 17.57 8.88 11.13
N GLY A 191 17.49 10.21 10.95
CA GLY A 191 16.25 10.97 11.10
C GLY A 191 15.32 10.83 9.88
N PHE A 192 14.04 11.19 10.03
CA PHE A 192 13.03 11.04 8.98
C PHE A 192 13.44 11.73 7.65
N PHE A 193 13.89 12.99 7.71
CA PHE A 193 14.30 13.74 6.52
C PHE A 193 15.59 13.22 5.89
N GLU A 194 16.52 12.72 6.71
CA GLU A 194 17.75 12.10 6.23
C GLU A 194 17.44 10.80 5.48
N SER A 195 16.54 9.97 6.02
CA SER A 195 16.04 8.77 5.35
C SER A 195 15.23 9.09 4.10
N LEU A 196 14.46 10.19 4.08
CA LEU A 196 13.75 10.64 2.88
C LEU A 196 14.74 11.07 1.78
N SER A 197 15.76 11.84 2.13
CA SER A 197 16.82 12.21 1.20
C SER A 197 17.57 10.98 0.69
N TYR A 198 17.85 10.01 1.55
CA TYR A 198 18.46 8.75 1.14
C TYR A 198 17.55 8.01 0.13
N ALA A 199 16.27 7.84 0.46
CA ALA A 199 15.31 7.11 -0.34
C ALA A 199 15.13 7.67 -1.75
N ILE A 200 15.18 9.00 -1.90
CA ILE A 200 15.15 9.67 -3.21
C ILE A 200 16.44 9.39 -3.98
N ARG A 201 17.61 9.62 -3.36
CA ARG A 201 18.92 9.46 -4.04
C ARG A 201 19.19 8.01 -4.44
N SER A 202 18.77 7.05 -3.62
CA SER A 202 18.98 5.63 -3.86
C SER A 202 18.21 5.08 -5.05
N GLN A 203 17.16 5.77 -5.52
CA GLN A 203 16.49 5.39 -6.77
C GLN A 203 17.38 5.63 -8.00
N PHE A 204 18.19 6.70 -7.97
CA PHE A 204 18.95 7.17 -9.13
C PHE A 204 20.43 6.81 -9.05
N SER A 205 20.96 6.52 -7.86
CA SER A 205 22.39 6.26 -7.66
C SER A 205 22.62 5.36 -6.45
N TYR A 206 23.65 4.51 -6.54
CA TYR A 206 24.13 3.80 -5.35
C TYR A 206 24.85 4.76 -4.40
N PRO A 207 24.77 4.54 -3.07
CA PRO A 207 25.42 5.41 -2.09
C PRO A 207 26.93 5.59 -2.31
N ASN A 208 27.60 4.54 -2.79
CA ASN A 208 29.05 4.55 -3.00
C ASN A 208 29.47 5.24 -4.31
N GLY A 209 28.53 5.62 -5.18
CA GLY A 209 28.77 6.39 -6.42
C GLY A 209 29.58 5.70 -7.53
N ARG A 210 30.19 4.54 -7.25
CA ARG A 210 31.08 3.81 -8.17
C ARG A 210 30.35 2.92 -9.18
N GLU A 211 29.06 2.70 -8.98
CA GLU A 211 28.26 1.76 -9.75
C GLU A 211 27.27 2.46 -10.67
N LYS A 212 26.88 1.79 -11.77
CA LYS A 212 25.82 2.26 -12.66
C LYS A 212 24.51 2.41 -11.88
N SER A 213 23.72 3.41 -12.26
CA SER A 213 22.43 3.71 -11.65
C SER A 213 21.53 2.45 -11.54
N PRO A 214 20.91 2.19 -10.38
CA PRO A 214 19.94 1.10 -10.23
C PRO A 214 18.55 1.45 -10.77
N TYR A 215 18.35 2.66 -11.30
CA TYR A 215 17.04 3.20 -11.64
C TYR A 215 16.19 2.25 -12.48
N TRP A 216 16.71 1.79 -13.62
CA TRP A 216 15.95 0.98 -14.57
C TRP A 216 15.52 -0.37 -13.99
N LYS A 217 16.37 -1.00 -13.16
CA LYS A 217 16.02 -2.27 -12.54
C LYS A 217 15.01 -2.10 -11.41
N TYR A 218 15.08 -1.03 -10.62
CA TYR A 218 14.09 -0.74 -9.57
C TYR A 218 12.74 -0.35 -10.18
N TRP A 219 12.75 0.63 -11.08
CA TRP A 219 11.56 1.11 -11.79
C TRP A 219 10.84 -0.05 -12.50
N GLY A 220 11.57 -0.84 -13.29
CA GLY A 220 10.97 -1.91 -14.07
C GLY A 220 10.36 -3.00 -13.18
N ALA A 221 11.04 -3.41 -12.10
CA ALA A 221 10.54 -4.49 -11.26
C ALA A 221 9.31 -4.03 -10.45
N THR A 222 9.29 -2.77 -10.02
CA THR A 222 8.09 -2.16 -9.43
C THR A 222 6.95 -2.07 -10.44
N ILE A 223 7.20 -1.74 -11.71
CA ILE A 223 6.17 -1.77 -12.76
C ILE A 223 5.63 -3.16 -13.00
N ILE A 224 6.49 -4.17 -13.20
CA ILE A 224 6.01 -5.52 -13.54
C ILE A 224 5.15 -6.08 -12.42
N LEU A 225 5.64 -6.02 -11.17
CA LEU A 225 4.85 -6.49 -10.04
C LEU A 225 3.63 -5.59 -9.81
N GLY A 226 3.71 -4.30 -10.12
CA GLY A 226 2.61 -3.36 -10.05
C GLY A 226 1.49 -3.71 -11.03
N LEU A 227 1.83 -4.01 -12.28
CA LEU A 227 0.89 -4.47 -13.29
C LEU A 227 0.23 -5.79 -12.89
N LEU A 228 1.00 -6.76 -12.38
CA LEU A 228 0.44 -8.02 -11.87
C LEU A 228 -0.54 -7.76 -10.72
N PHE A 229 -0.18 -6.89 -9.79
CA PHE A 229 -1.07 -6.45 -8.71
C PHE A 229 -2.36 -5.84 -9.27
N TYR A 230 -2.27 -4.85 -10.17
CA TYR A 230 -3.43 -4.15 -10.71
C TYR A 230 -4.34 -5.06 -11.55
N ILE A 231 -3.79 -6.04 -12.28
CA ILE A 231 -4.59 -7.01 -13.03
C ILE A 231 -5.45 -7.85 -12.06
N VAL A 232 -4.84 -8.39 -11.00
CA VAL A 232 -5.54 -9.25 -10.04
C VAL A 232 -6.53 -8.44 -9.19
N SER A 233 -6.10 -7.30 -8.65
CA SER A 233 -6.97 -6.40 -7.87
C SER A 233 -8.10 -5.79 -8.71
N GLY A 234 -7.81 -5.44 -9.97
CA GLY A 234 -8.81 -4.92 -10.91
C GLY A 234 -9.89 -5.94 -11.22
N PHE A 235 -9.52 -7.21 -11.44
CA PHE A 235 -10.49 -8.29 -11.63
C PHE A 235 -11.41 -8.45 -10.40
N LEU A 236 -10.85 -8.47 -9.19
CA LEU A 236 -11.63 -8.65 -7.96
C LEU A 236 -12.56 -7.45 -7.68
N SER A 237 -12.04 -6.24 -7.79
CA SER A 237 -12.83 -5.01 -7.59
C SER A 237 -13.87 -4.75 -8.68
N GLY A 238 -13.64 -5.29 -9.89
CA GLY A 238 -14.59 -5.22 -11.00
C GLY A 238 -15.87 -6.04 -10.77
N VAL A 239 -15.80 -7.14 -9.99
CA VAL A 239 -16.96 -8.02 -9.73
C VAL A 239 -18.13 -7.25 -9.08
N PRO A 240 -17.95 -6.51 -7.97
CA PRO A 240 -18.98 -5.63 -7.41
C PRO A 240 -19.62 -4.68 -8.43
N MET A 241 -18.79 -4.08 -9.30
CA MET A 241 -19.25 -3.10 -10.29
C MET A 241 -20.11 -3.75 -11.38
N VAL A 242 -19.70 -4.93 -11.87
CA VAL A 242 -20.50 -5.69 -12.85
C VAL A 242 -21.86 -6.09 -12.24
N LEU A 243 -21.87 -6.57 -11.00
CA LEU A 243 -23.12 -6.92 -10.30
C LEU A 243 -24.02 -5.69 -10.12
N TYR A 244 -23.45 -4.53 -9.81
CA TYR A 244 -24.17 -3.27 -9.72
C TYR A 244 -24.83 -2.88 -11.04
N ILE A 245 -24.08 -2.90 -12.15
CA ILE A 245 -24.60 -2.57 -13.49
C ILE A 245 -25.72 -3.54 -13.89
N LEU A 246 -25.54 -4.85 -13.64
CA LEU A 246 -26.57 -5.86 -13.90
C LEU A 246 -27.86 -5.58 -13.11
N LYS A 247 -27.75 -5.18 -11.84
CA LYS A 247 -28.90 -4.84 -11.01
C LYS A 247 -29.66 -3.63 -11.56
N LEU A 248 -28.95 -2.57 -11.94
CA LEU A 248 -29.57 -1.40 -12.56
C LEU A 248 -30.26 -1.76 -13.89
N SER A 249 -29.68 -2.67 -14.66
CA SER A 249 -30.21 -3.05 -15.98
C SER A 249 -31.41 -4.00 -15.92
N THR A 250 -31.64 -4.65 -14.77
CA THR A 250 -32.71 -5.64 -14.57
C THR A 250 -33.81 -5.18 -13.62
N THR A 251 -33.63 -4.03 -12.95
CA THR A 251 -34.64 -3.47 -12.07
C THR A 251 -35.63 -2.64 -12.90
N ALA A 252 -36.91 -3.01 -12.86
CA ALA A 252 -37.96 -2.27 -13.56
C ALA A 252 -38.07 -0.86 -12.96
N PRO A 253 -38.26 0.20 -13.78
CA PRO A 253 -38.56 1.53 -13.28
C PRO A 253 -39.96 1.52 -12.67
N ASP A 254 -40.07 1.30 -11.37
CA ASP A 254 -41.25 1.62 -10.60
C ASP A 254 -41.10 3.08 -10.13
N GLY A 255 -42.09 3.93 -10.40
CA GLY A 255 -42.05 5.38 -10.14
C GLY A 255 -41.94 5.81 -8.67
N ASN A 256 -41.44 4.94 -7.79
CA ASN A 256 -41.10 5.23 -6.41
C ASN A 256 -39.72 5.88 -6.32
N PHE A 257 -39.66 6.97 -5.57
CA PHE A 257 -38.54 7.91 -5.50
C PHE A 257 -37.27 7.40 -4.81
N GLU A 258 -37.25 6.20 -4.22
CA GLU A 258 -36.11 5.65 -3.48
C GLU A 258 -35.55 4.36 -4.08
N GLN A 259 -35.01 4.43 -5.30
CA GLN A 259 -34.14 3.37 -5.81
C GLN A 259 -32.71 3.61 -5.31
N ASN A 260 -32.45 3.39 -4.02
CA ASN A 260 -31.07 3.16 -3.58
C ASN A 260 -30.71 1.72 -3.99
N PRO A 261 -29.88 1.48 -5.02
CA PRO A 261 -29.51 0.13 -5.47
C PRO A 261 -28.72 -0.67 -4.42
N PHE A 262 -28.25 0.00 -3.36
CA PHE A 262 -27.60 -0.59 -2.19
C PHE A 262 -28.53 -0.72 -0.96
N SER A 263 -29.82 -0.45 -1.13
CA SER A 263 -30.82 -0.76 -0.10
C SER A 263 -31.06 -2.28 0.01
N GLY A 264 -31.44 -2.73 1.20
CA GLY A 264 -31.76 -4.14 1.47
C GLY A 264 -30.58 -5.13 1.34
N ASN A 265 -30.92 -6.42 1.15
CA ASN A 265 -29.99 -7.53 1.20
C ASN A 265 -28.96 -7.52 0.05
N PHE A 266 -29.32 -6.96 -1.11
CA PHE A 266 -28.42 -6.89 -2.27
C PHE A 266 -27.24 -5.94 -2.02
N GLY A 267 -27.50 -4.77 -1.43
CA GLY A 267 -26.45 -3.83 -1.03
C GLY A 267 -25.47 -4.45 -0.04
N ILE A 268 -25.97 -5.20 0.95
CA ILE A 268 -25.12 -5.91 1.93
C ILE A 268 -24.17 -6.89 1.21
N VAL A 269 -24.66 -7.64 0.22
CA VAL A 269 -23.83 -8.57 -0.57
C VAL A 269 -22.78 -7.82 -1.38
N ILE A 270 -23.13 -6.72 -2.06
CA ILE A 270 -22.15 -5.92 -2.82
C ILE A 270 -21.07 -5.36 -1.88
N PHE A 271 -21.46 -4.74 -0.76
CA PHE A 271 -20.51 -4.19 0.20
C PHE A 271 -19.61 -5.27 0.79
N PHE A 272 -20.13 -6.46 1.03
CA PHE A 272 -19.33 -7.61 1.47
C PHE A 272 -18.29 -8.03 0.42
N ILE A 273 -18.68 -8.18 -0.84
CA ILE A 273 -17.76 -8.54 -1.94
C ILE A 273 -16.72 -7.43 -2.14
N TYR A 274 -17.10 -6.16 -2.03
CA TYR A 274 -16.18 -5.03 -2.12
C TYR A 274 -15.18 -5.01 -0.96
N GLY A 275 -15.65 -5.27 0.27
CA GLY A 275 -14.81 -5.44 1.45
C GLY A 275 -13.81 -6.58 1.26
N LEU A 276 -14.26 -7.74 0.78
CA LEU A 276 -13.39 -8.87 0.47
C LEU A 276 -12.36 -8.53 -0.60
N SER A 277 -12.76 -7.84 -1.67
CA SER A 277 -11.86 -7.40 -2.74
C SER A 277 -10.78 -6.44 -2.22
N THR A 278 -11.15 -5.57 -1.30
CA THR A 278 -10.22 -4.66 -0.61
C THR A 278 -9.25 -5.42 0.28
N LEU A 279 -9.72 -6.43 1.03
CA LEU A 279 -8.87 -7.31 1.84
C LEU A 279 -7.84 -8.05 0.99
N VAL A 280 -8.27 -8.68 -0.10
CA VAL A 280 -7.37 -9.40 -1.01
C VAL A 280 -6.38 -8.44 -1.64
N SER A 281 -6.81 -7.25 -2.06
CA SER A 281 -5.90 -6.24 -2.61
C SER A 281 -4.86 -5.79 -1.59
N THR A 282 -5.24 -5.64 -0.32
CA THR A 282 -4.30 -5.29 0.76
C THR A 282 -3.26 -6.40 0.97
N ILE A 283 -3.68 -7.67 0.92
CA ILE A 283 -2.79 -8.82 0.99
C ILE A 283 -1.82 -8.82 -0.22
N LEU A 284 -2.33 -8.62 -1.44
CA LEU A 284 -1.53 -8.61 -2.66
C LEU A 284 -0.52 -7.46 -2.70
N MET A 285 -0.86 -6.29 -2.14
CA MET A 285 0.06 -5.14 -2.04
C MET A 285 1.35 -5.48 -1.28
N ASN A 286 1.32 -6.47 -0.37
CA ASN A 286 2.53 -6.93 0.33
C ASN A 286 3.58 -7.51 -0.63
N VAL A 287 3.18 -8.01 -1.81
CA VAL A 287 4.13 -8.46 -2.84
C VAL A 287 5.03 -7.30 -3.28
N LEU A 288 4.44 -6.13 -3.53
CA LEU A 288 5.16 -4.92 -3.89
C LEU A 288 6.02 -4.40 -2.73
N TYR A 289 5.51 -4.43 -1.50
CA TYR A 289 6.28 -3.98 -0.33
C TYR A 289 7.51 -4.86 -0.10
N VAL A 290 7.37 -6.19 -0.16
CA VAL A 290 8.49 -7.12 -0.02
C VAL A 290 9.51 -6.94 -1.14
N ASN A 291 9.04 -6.80 -2.38
CA ASN A 291 9.93 -6.52 -3.51
C ASN A 291 10.73 -5.23 -3.29
N SER A 292 10.07 -4.16 -2.83
CA SER A 292 10.78 -2.92 -2.50
C SER A 292 11.75 -3.08 -1.34
N GLY A 293 11.46 -3.96 -0.37
CA GLY A 293 12.41 -4.32 0.68
C GLY A 293 13.67 -5.00 0.13
N LEU A 294 13.51 -5.90 -0.83
CA LEU A 294 14.65 -6.53 -1.53
C LEU A 294 15.46 -5.51 -2.34
N MET A 295 14.80 -4.53 -2.97
CA MET A 295 15.46 -3.39 -3.62
C MET A 295 16.23 -2.53 -2.60
N TYR A 296 15.64 -2.27 -1.43
CA TYR A 296 16.33 -1.56 -0.36
C TYR A 296 17.59 -2.31 0.07
N TYR A 297 17.51 -3.62 0.31
CA TYR A 297 18.68 -4.42 0.69
C TYR A 297 19.73 -4.52 -0.44
N ASP A 298 19.32 -4.48 -1.71
CA ASP A 298 20.25 -4.32 -2.85
C ASP A 298 20.96 -2.96 -2.84
N SER A 299 20.28 -1.88 -2.44
CA SER A 299 20.88 -0.54 -2.39
C SER A 299 21.94 -0.35 -1.29
N ARG A 300 21.91 -1.20 -0.25
CA ARG A 300 22.79 -1.17 0.92
C ARG A 300 24.13 -1.84 0.66
N THR A 301 24.85 -1.37 -0.35
CA THR A 301 26.16 -1.91 -0.75
C THR A 301 27.21 -1.81 0.36
N ASP A 302 27.04 -0.86 1.28
CA ASP A 302 27.85 -0.73 2.51
C ASP A 302 27.75 -1.95 3.44
N LEU A 303 26.63 -2.68 3.39
CA LEU A 303 26.40 -3.89 4.18
C LEU A 303 26.73 -5.18 3.41
N HIS A 304 26.85 -5.13 2.07
CA HIS A 304 27.27 -6.28 1.26
C HIS A 304 28.72 -6.65 1.58
N GLN A 305 29.61 -5.66 1.61
CA GLN A 305 31.03 -5.87 1.91
C GLN A 305 31.26 -6.52 3.27
N LYS A 306 30.45 -6.17 4.29
CA LYS A 306 30.57 -6.78 5.62
C LYS A 306 30.16 -8.25 5.63
N MET A 307 29.14 -8.63 4.85
CA MET A 307 28.73 -10.03 4.77
C MET A 307 29.72 -10.87 3.96
N GLU A 308 30.27 -10.34 2.85
CA GLU A 308 31.29 -11.03 2.07
C GLU A 308 32.55 -11.30 2.90
N LEU A 309 33.01 -10.31 3.69
CA LEU A 309 34.15 -10.48 4.59
C LEU A 309 33.88 -11.52 5.69
N ALA A 310 32.69 -11.49 6.29
CA ALA A 310 32.32 -12.48 7.31
C ALA A 310 32.25 -13.91 6.72
N GLU A 311 31.77 -14.07 5.49
CA GLU A 311 31.75 -15.37 4.80
C GLU A 311 33.17 -15.88 4.54
N ILE A 312 34.08 -15.01 4.07
CA ILE A 312 35.50 -15.35 3.85
C ILE A 312 36.17 -15.77 5.16
N GLU A 313 35.95 -15.05 6.27
CA GLU A 313 36.49 -15.39 7.59
C GLU A 313 35.97 -16.75 8.09
N THR A 314 34.71 -17.11 7.81
CA THR A 314 34.19 -18.44 8.18
C THR A 314 34.76 -19.58 7.35
N ILE A 315 35.21 -19.34 6.12
CA ILE A 315 35.91 -20.33 5.30
C ILE A 315 37.31 -20.57 5.88
N GLY A 316 38.03 -19.51 6.24
CA GLY A 316 39.37 -19.61 6.83
C GLY A 316 39.44 -20.24 8.23
N ASN A 317 38.31 -20.32 8.96
CA ASN A 317 38.22 -20.99 10.25
C ASN A 317 37.82 -22.48 10.16
N ASN A 318 37.46 -22.97 8.97
CA ASN A 318 37.07 -24.36 8.73
C ASN A 318 38.13 -25.16 7.91
N GLU A 319 39.33 -24.61 7.76
CA GLU A 319 40.55 -25.31 7.30
C GLU A 319 41.49 -25.59 8.47
#